data_AF-A0A934IA78-F1
#
_entry.id   AF-A0A934IA78-F1
#
_cell.length_a   1.000
_cell.length_b   1.000
_cell.length_c   1.000
_cell.angle_alpha   90.00
_cell.angle_beta   90.00
_cell.angle_gamma   90.00
#
_symmetry.space_group_name_H-M   'P 1'
#
loop_
_entity.id
_entity.type
_entity.pdbx_description
1 polymer ?
#
loop_
_entity_poly.entity_id
_entity_poly.type
_entity_poly.pdbx_seq_one_letter_code
_entity_poly.pdbx_strand_id
1 'polypeptide(L)'
;MTTPNSTYAKPFLTVPEQIRRLRGRGMDCGDDAYAADVLERYGYYRLSGYWHLYRDRPAPAAHRFDEEGREIRLDTFVPGTRLAHVVSLYEFDHELRMRLSDILSTIETAFRFFIGHRLGRVDTFAHRHPWALGATTQKNPNMPLEPTTAYREWLEEYDRHEKRARGDFVVHFRQQYGPHLPIWVATEVMSFGVLGSLYDLMLQSDQEILAARFQVRTADGHGDRGALGNWLNNLRNVRNICAHYGRLWNRAFDVIIDAPGQARKDADDLLAPLADRGTSNRLYGVLLVMRHLLLSIAPEKGDVVDLTDFIEEQSRAVGFGMAQLGFPDDWRSSPIWDRAFALGRSPMVAASLLDRAECMTAAETRASLTEAEVIESERTRTPAQAARAKKAAQRSLLRTYLKHRVVIEVELGETKFYPAFQFRDGRIVDALAEINKELASSCGGSETTEVARALLDWWQTPHPELPQNSDGSDRSPLDLLNSVTEKEFAAAIDETDVRRSFAVSGER
;
A
#
# COMPACT_ATOMS: atom_id res chain seq x y z
N MET A 1 -43.51 27.40 7.27
CA MET A 1 -42.27 26.78 7.78
C MET A 1 -42.62 25.36 8.18
N THR A 2 -42.18 24.38 7.40
CA THR A 2 -42.28 22.96 7.79
C THR A 2 -41.36 22.75 8.98
N THR A 3 -41.92 22.53 10.16
CA THR A 3 -41.14 22.09 11.31
C THR A 3 -40.47 20.77 10.94
N PRO A 4 -39.13 20.66 11.03
CA PRO A 4 -38.46 19.39 10.79
C PRO A 4 -39.02 18.34 11.75
N ASN A 5 -39.32 17.14 11.25
CA ASN A 5 -39.84 16.03 12.06
C ASN A 5 -38.71 15.50 12.97
N SER A 6 -38.54 16.15 14.12
CA SER A 6 -37.47 15.86 15.09
C SER A 6 -38.01 15.91 16.51
N THR A 7 -37.65 14.91 17.32
CA THR A 7 -37.95 14.85 18.76
C THR A 7 -36.96 15.66 19.60
N TYR A 8 -36.01 16.36 18.96
CA TYR A 8 -34.98 17.14 19.65
C TYR A 8 -35.57 18.40 20.31
N ALA A 9 -35.70 18.37 21.64
CA ALA A 9 -36.29 19.45 22.43
C ALA A 9 -35.27 20.28 23.25
N LYS A 10 -33.96 20.06 23.08
CA LYS A 10 -32.95 20.82 23.84
C LYS A 10 -32.89 22.26 23.31
N PRO A 11 -33.08 23.28 24.16
CA PRO A 11 -33.12 24.67 23.72
C PRO A 11 -31.73 25.16 23.29
N PHE A 12 -31.71 26.22 22.48
CA PHE A 12 -30.51 27.02 22.28
C PHE A 12 -30.04 27.62 23.61
N LEU A 13 -28.72 27.68 23.81
CA LEU A 13 -28.10 28.31 24.97
C LEU A 13 -27.05 29.31 24.48
N THR A 14 -27.10 30.53 25.01
CA THR A 14 -26.03 31.55 24.88
C THR A 14 -24.75 31.08 25.58
N VAL A 15 -23.60 31.68 25.25
CA VAL A 15 -22.30 31.32 25.87
C VAL A 15 -22.36 31.40 27.41
N PRO A 16 -22.88 32.48 28.03
CA PRO A 16 -23.03 32.51 29.50
C PRO A 16 -23.94 31.39 30.05
N GLU A 17 -25.00 31.01 29.34
CA GLU A 17 -25.87 29.89 29.73
C GLU A 17 -25.17 28.54 29.62
N GLN A 18 -24.35 28.36 28.59
CA GLN A 18 -23.50 27.17 28.43
C GLN A 18 -22.50 27.05 29.59
N ILE A 19 -21.83 28.14 29.97
CA ILE A 19 -20.90 28.17 31.11
C ILE A 19 -21.63 27.82 32.41
N ARG A 20 -22.78 28.46 32.68
CA ARG A 20 -23.62 28.15 33.85
C ARG A 20 -24.02 26.67 33.88
N ARG A 21 -24.34 26.08 32.73
CA ARG A 21 -24.67 24.65 32.61
C ARG A 21 -23.47 23.75 32.91
N LEU A 22 -22.27 24.07 32.44
CA LEU A 22 -21.07 23.29 32.71
C LEU A 22 -20.71 23.32 34.21
N ARG A 23 -20.74 24.52 34.81
CA ARG A 23 -20.52 24.69 36.26
C ARG A 23 -21.59 23.97 37.09
N GLY A 24 -22.86 24.10 36.71
CA GLY A 24 -23.97 23.39 37.37
C GLY A 24 -23.86 21.87 37.29
N ARG A 25 -23.09 21.34 36.33
CA ARG A 25 -22.79 19.90 36.21
C ARG A 25 -21.51 19.49 36.96
N GLY A 26 -20.81 20.42 37.59
CA GLY A 26 -19.61 20.15 38.40
C GLY A 26 -18.26 20.36 37.69
N MET A 27 -18.22 21.00 36.52
CA MET A 27 -16.96 21.36 35.85
C MET A 27 -16.44 22.71 36.33
N ASP A 28 -15.17 22.76 36.76
CA ASP A 28 -14.44 24.01 36.99
C ASP A 28 -14.13 24.66 35.63
N CYS A 29 -14.77 25.79 35.35
CA CYS A 29 -14.58 26.51 34.10
C CYS A 29 -13.57 27.66 34.21
N GLY A 30 -12.91 27.86 35.35
CA GLY A 30 -12.11 29.07 35.59
C GLY A 30 -12.97 30.34 35.67
N ASP A 31 -12.39 31.49 35.34
CA ASP A 31 -13.12 32.75 35.26
C ASP A 31 -14.03 32.84 34.01
N ASP A 32 -14.97 33.79 34.03
CA ASP A 32 -15.98 33.94 32.98
C ASP A 32 -15.39 34.34 31.63
N ALA A 33 -14.32 35.15 31.62
CA ALA A 33 -13.69 35.62 30.39
C ALA A 33 -13.00 34.45 29.68
N TYR A 34 -12.19 33.68 30.41
CA TYR A 34 -11.55 32.47 29.90
C TYR A 34 -12.57 31.46 29.35
N ALA A 35 -13.62 31.17 30.12
CA ALA A 35 -14.63 30.20 29.70
C ALA A 35 -15.40 30.65 28.45
N ALA A 36 -15.70 31.95 28.34
CA ALA A 36 -16.34 32.53 27.16
C ALA A 36 -15.43 32.42 25.94
N ASP A 37 -14.18 32.88 26.05
CA ASP A 37 -13.19 32.83 24.96
C ASP A 37 -13.00 31.41 24.43
N VAL A 38 -12.91 30.41 25.32
CA VAL A 38 -12.79 28.99 24.95
C VAL A 38 -14.03 28.51 24.19
N LEU A 39 -15.23 28.77 24.70
CA LEU A 39 -16.46 28.30 24.06
C LEU A 39 -16.75 29.01 22.75
N GLU A 40 -16.38 30.28 22.61
CA GLU A 40 -16.48 31.02 21.34
C GLU A 40 -15.47 30.53 20.32
N ARG A 41 -14.23 30.24 20.75
CA ARG A 41 -13.16 29.75 19.87
C ARG A 41 -13.42 28.34 19.35
N TYR A 42 -13.76 27.40 20.24
CA TYR A 42 -13.85 25.98 19.88
C TYR A 42 -15.29 25.48 19.69
N GLY A 43 -16.26 26.13 20.33
CA GLY A 43 -17.65 25.70 20.33
C GLY A 43 -17.97 24.63 21.36
N TYR A 44 -19.09 24.80 22.07
CA TYR A 44 -19.57 23.87 23.10
C TYR A 44 -19.71 22.44 22.61
N TYR A 45 -20.33 22.23 21.45
CA TYR A 45 -20.61 20.88 20.95
C TYR A 45 -19.32 20.14 20.58
N ARG A 46 -18.34 20.83 20.00
CA ARG A 46 -17.04 20.26 19.63
C ARG A 46 -16.27 19.81 20.87
N LEU A 47 -16.13 20.67 21.86
CA LEU A 47 -15.48 20.32 23.13
C LEU A 47 -16.25 19.24 23.92
N SER A 48 -17.56 19.09 23.66
CA SER A 48 -18.36 18.05 24.30
C SER A 48 -17.96 16.63 23.98
N GLY A 49 -17.32 16.41 22.83
CA GLY A 49 -16.69 15.13 22.52
C GLY A 49 -15.54 14.80 23.48
N TYR A 50 -14.82 15.77 24.00
CA TYR A 50 -13.62 15.56 24.82
C TYR A 50 -13.98 15.42 26.30
N TRP A 51 -14.89 16.24 26.81
CA TRP A 51 -15.31 16.13 28.21
C TRP A 51 -16.28 14.97 28.50
N HIS A 52 -16.79 14.29 27.49
CA HIS A 52 -17.73 13.17 27.67
C HIS A 52 -17.13 12.06 28.56
N LEU A 53 -15.82 11.81 28.47
CA LEU A 53 -15.12 10.80 29.26
C LEU A 53 -14.85 11.22 30.71
N TYR A 54 -15.04 12.50 31.03
CA TYR A 54 -14.95 13.06 32.39
C TYR A 54 -16.32 13.14 33.07
N ARG A 55 -17.37 12.67 32.41
CA ARG A 55 -18.67 12.50 33.04
C ARG A 55 -18.63 11.34 34.02
N ASP A 56 -19.31 11.53 35.14
CA ASP A 56 -19.38 10.54 36.19
C ASP A 56 -20.06 9.26 35.70
N ARG A 57 -19.73 8.14 36.35
CA ARG A 57 -20.29 6.83 36.03
C ARG A 57 -21.33 6.47 37.09
N PRO A 58 -22.36 5.68 36.75
CA PRO A 58 -23.25 5.11 37.75
C PRO A 58 -22.47 4.39 38.86
N ALA A 59 -22.79 4.69 40.12
CA ALA A 59 -22.19 4.03 41.27
C ALA A 59 -22.60 2.54 41.30
N PRO A 60 -21.72 1.63 41.77
CA PRO A 60 -22.12 0.25 42.04
C PRO A 60 -23.33 0.23 43.00
N ALA A 61 -24.37 -0.60 42.81
CA ALA A 61 -24.51 -1.76 41.95
C ALA A 61 -25.16 -1.51 40.56
N ALA A 62 -25.29 -0.25 40.13
CA ALA A 62 -25.93 0.07 38.85
C ALA A 62 -25.10 -0.44 37.65
N HIS A 63 -25.80 -0.78 36.56
CA HIS A 63 -25.16 -1.15 35.30
C HIS A 63 -24.29 0.01 34.79
N ARG A 64 -23.04 -0.30 34.44
CA ARG A 64 -22.07 0.66 33.88
C ARG A 64 -22.03 0.67 32.36
N PHE A 65 -22.71 -0.28 31.74
CA PHE A 65 -22.80 -0.45 30.30
C PHE A 65 -24.27 -0.59 29.91
N ASP A 66 -24.64 -0.05 28.75
CA ASP A 66 -25.96 -0.24 28.17
C ASP A 66 -26.07 -1.61 27.45
N GLU A 67 -27.24 -1.89 26.88
CA GLU A 67 -27.53 -3.16 26.20
C GLU A 67 -26.62 -3.41 24.98
N GLU A 68 -26.07 -2.34 24.40
CA GLU A 68 -25.11 -2.38 23.30
C GLU A 68 -23.64 -2.39 23.76
N GLY A 69 -23.40 -2.49 25.07
CA GLY A 69 -22.06 -2.57 25.66
C GLY A 69 -21.31 -1.23 25.71
N ARG A 70 -21.99 -0.10 25.54
CA ARG A 70 -21.40 1.25 25.64
C ARG A 70 -21.41 1.71 27.09
N GLU A 71 -20.35 2.40 27.52
CA GLU A 71 -20.28 2.95 28.86
C GLU A 71 -21.40 3.97 29.12
N ILE A 72 -22.13 3.77 30.22
CA ILE A 72 -23.14 4.73 30.69
C ILE A 72 -22.42 5.87 31.40
N ARG A 73 -22.66 7.10 30.91
CA ARG A 73 -22.11 8.34 31.47
C ARG A 73 -23.24 9.25 31.95
N LEU A 74 -23.13 9.71 33.20
CA LEU A 74 -24.08 10.62 33.83
C LEU A 74 -23.94 12.03 33.24
N ASP A 75 -24.87 12.91 33.61
CA ASP A 75 -24.84 14.29 33.14
C ASP A 75 -23.92 15.21 33.96
N THR A 76 -23.49 14.74 35.13
CA THR A 76 -22.52 15.37 36.04
C THR A 76 -21.09 14.98 35.70
N PHE A 77 -20.13 15.81 36.08
CA PHE A 77 -18.70 15.57 35.91
C PHE A 77 -18.07 14.95 37.15
N VAL A 78 -17.00 14.19 36.92
CA VAL A 78 -16.13 13.69 37.99
C VAL A 78 -15.54 14.89 38.76
N PRO A 79 -15.52 14.89 40.11
CA PRO A 79 -14.95 15.99 40.89
C PRO A 79 -13.52 16.34 40.47
N GLY A 80 -13.25 17.64 40.35
CA GLY A 80 -11.94 18.14 39.89
C GLY A 80 -11.78 18.21 38.37
N THR A 81 -12.81 17.92 37.57
CA THR A 81 -12.78 18.15 36.12
C THR A 81 -12.71 19.64 35.80
N ARG A 82 -11.69 20.06 35.05
CA ARG A 82 -11.44 21.46 34.66
C ARG A 82 -11.57 21.66 33.17
N LEU A 83 -12.20 22.75 32.72
CA LEU A 83 -12.31 23.12 31.30
C LEU A 83 -10.93 23.23 30.64
N ALA A 84 -9.93 23.75 31.35
CA ALA A 84 -8.54 23.83 30.86
C ALA A 84 -7.94 22.47 30.48
N HIS A 85 -8.29 21.39 31.21
CA HIS A 85 -7.86 20.05 30.86
C HIS A 85 -8.54 19.60 29.56
N VAL A 86 -9.84 19.86 29.39
CA VAL A 86 -10.55 19.52 28.14
C VAL A 86 -9.93 20.24 26.94
N VAL A 87 -9.56 21.51 27.11
CA VAL A 87 -8.84 22.28 26.08
C VAL A 87 -7.47 21.66 25.79
N SER A 88 -6.71 21.25 26.81
CA SER A 88 -5.41 20.60 26.61
C SER A 88 -5.51 19.31 25.79
N LEU A 89 -6.55 18.49 26.04
CA LEU A 89 -6.85 17.32 25.21
C LEU A 89 -7.23 17.68 23.77
N TYR A 90 -8.01 18.74 23.58
CA TYR A 90 -8.39 19.22 22.26
C TYR A 90 -7.16 19.66 21.45
N GLU A 91 -6.25 20.41 22.07
CA GLU A 91 -5.01 20.89 21.45
C GLU A 91 -4.04 19.75 21.14
N PHE A 92 -3.89 18.78 22.05
CA PHE A 92 -3.17 17.54 21.78
C PHE A 92 -3.73 16.85 20.52
N ASP A 93 -5.05 16.68 20.43
CA ASP A 93 -5.69 16.01 19.32
C ASP A 93 -5.58 16.83 18.01
N HIS A 94 -5.45 18.15 18.11
CA HIS A 94 -5.13 19.01 16.96
C HIS A 94 -3.73 18.77 16.43
N GLU A 95 -2.72 18.80 17.29
CA GLU A 95 -1.33 18.51 16.92
C GLU A 95 -1.19 17.09 16.37
N LEU A 96 -1.89 16.12 16.97
CA LEU A 96 -1.98 14.73 16.48
C LEU A 96 -2.52 14.67 15.04
N ARG A 97 -3.61 15.38 14.72
CA ARG A 97 -4.16 15.45 13.36
C ARG A 97 -3.14 16.01 12.37
N MET A 98 -2.45 17.10 12.73
CA MET A 98 -1.49 17.74 11.84
C MET A 98 -0.33 16.81 11.48
N ARG A 99 0.24 16.14 12.49
CA ARG A 99 1.33 15.17 12.30
C ARG A 99 0.88 13.95 11.49
N LEU A 100 -0.30 13.40 11.80
CA LEU A 100 -0.86 12.28 11.02
C LEU A 100 -1.14 12.67 9.57
N SER A 101 -1.66 13.86 9.31
CA SER A 101 -1.91 14.34 7.95
C SER A 101 -0.65 14.42 7.11
N ASP A 102 0.47 14.87 7.68
CA ASP A 102 1.76 14.91 6.98
C ASP A 102 2.24 13.51 6.59
N ILE A 103 2.22 12.57 7.55
CA ILE A 103 2.60 11.17 7.32
C ILE A 103 1.69 10.50 6.28
N LEU A 104 0.37 10.68 6.41
CA LEU A 104 -0.62 10.15 5.47
C LEU A 104 -0.41 10.68 4.05
N SER A 105 0.02 11.93 3.90
CA SER A 105 0.31 12.51 2.59
C SER A 105 1.45 11.77 1.86
N THR A 106 2.49 11.39 2.59
CA THR A 106 3.62 10.61 2.04
C THR A 106 3.13 9.24 1.55
N ILE A 107 2.27 8.57 2.33
CA ILE A 107 1.68 7.28 1.95
C ILE A 107 0.78 7.45 0.72
N GLU A 108 -0.16 8.41 0.73
CA GLU A 108 -1.09 8.66 -0.38
C GLU A 108 -0.34 8.92 -1.70
N THR A 109 0.70 9.77 -1.68
CA THR A 109 1.54 10.06 -2.85
C THR A 109 2.28 8.83 -3.37
N ALA A 110 2.83 8.01 -2.48
CA ALA A 110 3.51 6.78 -2.89
C ALA A 110 2.54 5.80 -3.60
N PHE A 111 1.33 5.63 -3.07
CA PHE A 111 0.32 4.77 -3.69
C PHE A 111 -0.15 5.30 -5.05
N ARG A 112 -0.24 6.63 -5.24
CA ARG A 112 -0.52 7.21 -6.57
C ARG A 112 0.53 6.79 -7.59
N PHE A 113 1.80 6.90 -7.23
CA PHE A 113 2.89 6.47 -8.10
C PHE A 113 2.83 4.97 -8.38
N PHE A 114 2.75 4.11 -7.35
CA PHE A 114 2.83 2.66 -7.55
C PHE A 114 1.66 2.11 -8.37
N ILE A 115 0.42 2.58 -8.12
CA ILE A 115 -0.76 2.19 -8.89
C ILE A 115 -0.66 2.74 -10.31
N GLY A 116 -0.34 4.03 -10.46
CA GLY A 116 -0.23 4.71 -11.75
C GLY A 116 0.83 4.07 -12.66
N HIS A 117 2.01 3.80 -12.10
CA HIS A 117 3.12 3.17 -12.81
C HIS A 117 2.81 1.73 -13.21
N ARG A 118 2.25 0.93 -12.28
CA ARG A 118 1.90 -0.47 -12.55
C ARG A 118 0.90 -0.60 -13.70
N LEU A 119 -0.18 0.19 -13.66
CA LEU A 119 -1.20 0.19 -14.70
C LEU A 119 -0.68 0.80 -16.01
N GLY A 120 0.17 1.82 -15.95
CA GLY A 120 0.74 2.47 -17.14
C GLY A 120 1.62 1.55 -17.98
N ARG A 121 2.18 0.49 -17.39
CA ARG A 121 2.90 -0.57 -18.13
C ARG A 121 1.99 -1.40 -19.03
N VAL A 122 0.71 -1.52 -18.68
CA VAL A 122 -0.27 -2.29 -19.47
C VAL A 122 -0.78 -1.45 -20.63
N ASP A 123 -1.24 -0.23 -20.32
CA ASP A 123 -1.73 0.72 -21.32
C ASP A 123 -1.74 2.14 -20.74
N THR A 124 -1.51 3.15 -21.60
CA THR A 124 -1.55 4.58 -21.26
C THR A 124 -2.83 4.98 -20.51
N PHE A 125 -3.96 4.38 -20.90
CA PHE A 125 -5.30 4.58 -20.35
C PHE A 125 -5.86 3.31 -19.71
N ALA A 126 -5.02 2.42 -19.18
CA ALA A 126 -5.42 1.15 -18.56
C ALA A 126 -6.61 1.27 -17.58
N HIS A 127 -6.65 2.35 -16.78
CA HIS A 127 -7.76 2.63 -15.86
C HIS A 127 -9.13 2.85 -16.52
N ARG A 128 -9.17 3.14 -17.82
CA ARG A 128 -10.38 3.25 -18.66
C ARG A 128 -10.67 1.98 -19.45
N HIS A 129 -9.92 0.92 -19.21
CA HIS A 129 -10.03 -0.36 -19.88
C HIS A 129 -10.37 -1.45 -18.87
N PRO A 130 -11.62 -1.95 -18.85
CA PRO A 130 -12.03 -2.93 -17.84
C PRO A 130 -11.25 -4.25 -17.93
N TRP A 131 -10.72 -4.59 -19.12
CA TRP A 131 -9.88 -5.78 -19.30
C TRP A 131 -8.52 -5.65 -18.60
N ALA A 132 -7.97 -4.44 -18.49
CA ALA A 132 -6.71 -4.17 -17.78
C ALA A 132 -6.89 -4.15 -16.25
N LEU A 133 -8.14 -4.12 -15.78
CA LEU A 133 -8.55 -4.04 -14.38
C LEU A 133 -9.16 -5.36 -13.87
N GLY A 134 -9.21 -6.43 -14.68
CA GLY A 134 -9.97 -7.62 -14.29
C GLY A 134 -11.44 -7.32 -13.97
N ALA A 135 -11.95 -6.19 -14.45
CA ALA A 135 -13.26 -5.65 -14.13
C ALA A 135 -14.26 -5.95 -15.25
N THR A 136 -14.14 -7.15 -15.82
CA THR A 136 -15.06 -7.69 -16.80
C THR A 136 -15.85 -8.85 -16.20
N THR A 137 -17.09 -9.01 -16.66
CA THR A 137 -17.96 -10.12 -16.27
C THR A 137 -18.62 -10.69 -17.51
N GLN A 138 -18.83 -12.00 -17.49
CA GLN A 138 -19.51 -12.72 -18.57
C GLN A 138 -20.75 -13.39 -17.99
N LYS A 139 -21.95 -12.95 -18.38
CA LYS A 139 -23.20 -13.52 -17.87
C LYS A 139 -23.42 -14.95 -18.33
N ASN A 140 -23.02 -15.26 -19.57
CA ASN A 140 -23.10 -16.57 -20.20
C ASN A 140 -21.88 -16.80 -21.12
N PRO A 141 -21.38 -18.04 -21.29
CA PRO A 141 -20.21 -18.33 -22.14
C PRO A 141 -20.30 -17.86 -23.60
N ASN A 142 -21.52 -17.66 -24.11
CA ASN A 142 -21.78 -17.22 -25.49
C ASN A 142 -21.98 -15.70 -25.62
N MET A 143 -21.89 -14.93 -24.53
CA MET A 143 -22.03 -13.47 -24.55
C MET A 143 -20.67 -12.78 -24.47
N PRO A 144 -20.53 -11.55 -25.01
CA PRO A 144 -19.30 -10.78 -24.86
C PRO A 144 -19.03 -10.43 -23.39
N LEU A 145 -17.76 -10.17 -23.09
CA LEU A 145 -17.36 -9.62 -21.80
C LEU A 145 -17.92 -8.21 -21.64
N GLU A 146 -18.58 -7.94 -20.51
CA GLU A 146 -19.10 -6.62 -20.17
C GLU A 146 -18.33 -6.03 -18.97
N PRO A 147 -18.19 -4.70 -18.88
CA PRO A 147 -17.64 -4.08 -17.67
C PRO A 147 -18.54 -4.33 -16.46
N THR A 148 -17.94 -4.61 -15.29
CA THR A 148 -18.68 -4.78 -14.03
C THR A 148 -19.37 -3.49 -13.59
N THR A 149 -20.40 -3.60 -12.74
CA THR A 149 -21.09 -2.43 -12.16
C THR A 149 -20.12 -1.56 -11.36
N ALA A 150 -19.28 -2.19 -10.53
CA ALA A 150 -18.28 -1.48 -9.71
C ALA A 150 -17.32 -0.63 -10.56
N TYR A 151 -16.89 -1.14 -11.71
CA TYR A 151 -16.06 -0.36 -12.63
C TYR A 151 -16.81 0.83 -13.24
N ARG A 152 -18.08 0.66 -13.64
CA ARG A 152 -18.88 1.75 -14.21
C ARG A 152 -19.08 2.87 -13.18
N GLU A 153 -19.45 2.52 -11.95
CA GLU A 153 -19.62 3.47 -10.85
C GLU A 153 -18.31 4.20 -10.53
N TRP A 154 -17.20 3.46 -10.50
CA TRP A 154 -15.87 4.04 -10.29
C TRP A 154 -15.49 5.00 -11.42
N LEU A 155 -15.71 4.62 -12.68
CA LEU A 155 -15.40 5.45 -13.85
C LEU A 155 -16.22 6.74 -13.84
N GLU A 156 -17.50 6.69 -13.47
CA GLU A 156 -18.36 7.87 -13.33
C GLU A 156 -17.90 8.81 -12.21
N GLU A 157 -17.42 8.27 -11.09
CA GLU A 157 -16.81 9.08 -10.03
C GLU A 157 -15.50 9.69 -10.54
N TYR A 158 -14.60 8.90 -11.13
CA TYR A 158 -13.33 9.39 -11.67
C TYR A 158 -13.53 10.48 -12.74
N ASP A 159 -14.46 10.32 -13.67
CA ASP A 159 -14.79 11.33 -14.69
C ASP A 159 -15.23 12.66 -14.06
N ARG A 160 -15.91 12.62 -12.90
CA ARG A 160 -16.24 13.83 -12.13
C ARG A 160 -15.00 14.48 -11.51
N HIS A 161 -14.05 13.71 -11.00
CA HIS A 161 -12.77 14.25 -10.49
C HIS A 161 -11.96 14.86 -11.62
N GLU A 162 -11.78 14.12 -12.72
CA GLU A 162 -11.05 14.60 -13.88
C GLU A 162 -11.69 15.89 -14.38
N LYS A 163 -12.98 15.92 -14.70
CA LYS A 163 -13.67 17.11 -15.22
C LYS A 163 -13.54 18.35 -14.32
N ARG A 164 -13.49 18.16 -13.00
CA ARG A 164 -13.34 19.26 -12.02
C ARG A 164 -11.89 19.70 -11.84
N ALA A 165 -10.90 18.90 -12.22
CA ALA A 165 -9.50 19.25 -12.08
C ALA A 165 -9.15 20.49 -12.92
N ARG A 166 -8.42 21.42 -12.30
CA ARG A 166 -8.04 22.74 -12.85
C ARG A 166 -6.56 23.09 -12.66
N GLY A 167 -5.74 22.17 -12.16
CA GLY A 167 -4.30 22.43 -12.00
C GLY A 167 -3.62 22.73 -13.34
N ASP A 168 -2.56 23.53 -13.32
CA ASP A 168 -1.88 24.02 -14.53
C ASP A 168 -1.47 22.87 -15.47
N PHE A 169 -0.96 21.77 -14.92
CA PHE A 169 -0.60 20.58 -15.70
C PHE A 169 -1.81 19.95 -16.42
N VAL A 170 -3.00 19.97 -15.80
CA VAL A 170 -4.24 19.43 -16.39
C VAL A 170 -4.72 20.34 -17.51
N VAL A 171 -4.68 21.65 -17.29
CA VAL A 171 -5.09 22.65 -18.29
C VAL A 171 -4.17 22.56 -19.50
N HIS A 172 -2.86 22.56 -19.27
CA HIS A 172 -1.86 22.39 -20.33
C HIS A 172 -2.06 21.07 -21.09
N PHE A 173 -2.20 19.95 -20.36
CA PHE A 173 -2.41 18.64 -20.99
C PHE A 173 -3.63 18.64 -21.90
N ARG A 174 -4.77 19.18 -21.44
CA ARG A 174 -6.00 19.23 -22.24
C ARG A 174 -5.89 20.07 -23.49
N GLN A 175 -5.14 21.17 -23.42
CA GLN A 175 -4.91 22.04 -24.56
C GLN A 175 -4.02 21.38 -25.62
N GLN A 176 -3.00 20.62 -25.18
CA GLN A 176 -2.04 19.98 -26.09
C GLN A 176 -2.53 18.63 -26.64
N TYR A 177 -3.12 17.80 -25.79
CA TYR A 177 -3.37 16.38 -26.09
C TYR A 177 -4.86 15.99 -26.10
N GLY A 178 -5.76 16.85 -25.62
CA GLY A 178 -7.21 16.59 -25.61
C GLY A 178 -7.75 16.00 -24.29
N PRO A 179 -8.94 15.38 -24.30
CA PRO A 179 -9.58 14.84 -23.09
C PRO A 179 -8.88 13.57 -22.61
N HIS A 180 -9.11 13.23 -21.33
CA HIS A 180 -8.63 12.03 -20.66
C HIS A 180 -7.14 12.04 -20.34
N LEU A 181 -6.85 12.09 -19.04
CA LEU A 181 -5.49 12.01 -18.54
C LEU A 181 -4.96 10.57 -18.64
N PRO A 182 -3.69 10.35 -19.02
CA PRO A 182 -3.05 9.05 -18.92
C PRO A 182 -2.91 8.66 -17.45
N ILE A 183 -2.82 7.36 -17.16
CA ILE A 183 -2.99 6.84 -15.80
C ILE A 183 -2.04 7.45 -14.76
N TRP A 184 -0.78 7.70 -15.09
CA TRP A 184 0.19 8.34 -14.18
C TRP A 184 -0.10 9.84 -13.90
N VAL A 185 -0.91 10.49 -14.74
CA VAL A 185 -1.39 11.86 -14.50
C VAL A 185 -2.78 11.83 -13.85
N ALA A 186 -3.59 10.83 -14.20
CA ALA A 186 -4.92 10.59 -13.64
C ALA A 186 -4.88 10.40 -12.11
N THR A 187 -3.90 9.66 -11.60
CA THR A 187 -3.73 9.44 -10.16
C THR A 187 -3.54 10.74 -9.36
N GLU A 188 -2.99 11.80 -9.98
CA GLU A 188 -2.77 13.09 -9.31
C GLU A 188 -4.04 13.92 -9.13
N VAL A 189 -5.10 13.63 -9.89
CA VAL A 189 -6.40 14.29 -9.74
C VAL A 189 -7.41 13.45 -8.95
N MET A 190 -7.08 12.20 -8.64
CA MET A 190 -7.92 11.32 -7.83
C MET A 190 -7.86 11.73 -6.35
N SER A 191 -9.01 11.68 -5.68
CA SER A 191 -9.02 11.62 -4.21
C SER A 191 -8.50 10.26 -3.73
N PHE A 192 -8.01 10.18 -2.49
CA PHE A 192 -7.55 8.91 -1.91
C PHE A 192 -8.61 7.81 -1.97
N GLY A 193 -9.90 8.15 -1.84
CA GLY A 193 -10.99 7.19 -1.97
C GLY A 193 -11.12 6.60 -3.37
N VAL A 194 -11.00 7.43 -4.40
CA VAL A 194 -11.06 6.98 -5.81
C VAL A 194 -9.84 6.12 -6.14
N LEU A 195 -8.66 6.48 -5.62
CA LEU A 195 -7.44 5.69 -5.76
C LEU A 195 -7.56 4.31 -5.07
N GLY A 196 -8.09 4.27 -3.84
CA GLY A 196 -8.33 3.01 -3.13
C GLY A 196 -9.32 2.11 -3.86
N SER A 197 -10.41 2.66 -4.40
CA SER A 197 -11.34 1.89 -5.23
C SER A 197 -10.75 1.45 -6.57
N LEU A 198 -9.80 2.21 -7.15
CA LEU A 198 -9.05 1.76 -8.32
C LEU A 198 -8.18 0.55 -7.97
N TYR A 199 -7.52 0.55 -6.82
CA TYR A 199 -6.75 -0.60 -6.33
C TYR A 199 -7.62 -1.86 -6.23
N ASP A 200 -8.83 -1.76 -5.68
CA ASP A 200 -9.77 -2.89 -5.58
C ASP A 200 -10.19 -3.43 -6.96
N LEU A 201 -10.15 -2.56 -7.98
CA LEU A 201 -10.38 -2.90 -9.38
C LEU A 201 -9.10 -3.30 -10.12
N MET A 202 -7.93 -3.44 -9.52
CA MET A 202 -6.75 -3.94 -10.26
C MET A 202 -6.83 -5.45 -10.46
N LEU A 203 -6.08 -6.00 -11.44
CA LEU A 203 -5.91 -7.44 -11.55
C LEU A 203 -5.37 -8.02 -10.23
N GLN A 204 -5.84 -9.21 -9.84
CA GLN A 204 -5.41 -9.84 -8.58
C GLN A 204 -3.88 -10.00 -8.51
N SER A 205 -3.23 -10.33 -9.64
CA SER A 205 -1.78 -10.40 -9.75
C SER A 205 -1.09 -9.08 -9.41
N ASP A 206 -1.64 -7.94 -9.88
CA ASP A 206 -1.08 -6.62 -9.59
C ASP A 206 -1.31 -6.23 -8.12
N GLN A 207 -2.48 -6.53 -7.56
CA GLN A 207 -2.77 -6.31 -6.14
C GLN A 207 -1.82 -7.14 -5.25
N GLU A 208 -1.56 -8.39 -5.60
CA GLU A 208 -0.62 -9.28 -4.89
C GLU A 208 0.82 -8.74 -4.97
N ILE A 209 1.26 -8.26 -6.13
CA ILE A 209 2.59 -7.64 -6.29
C ILE A 209 2.70 -6.38 -5.42
N LEU A 210 1.68 -5.53 -5.40
CA LEU A 210 1.66 -4.34 -4.54
C LEU A 210 1.67 -4.71 -3.06
N ALA A 211 0.87 -5.68 -2.62
CA ALA A 211 0.88 -6.15 -1.22
C ALA A 211 2.23 -6.73 -0.81
N ALA A 212 2.85 -7.55 -1.67
CA ALA A 212 4.15 -8.13 -1.40
C ALA A 212 5.29 -7.09 -1.41
N ARG A 213 5.18 -6.02 -2.22
CA ARG A 213 6.11 -4.86 -2.19
C ARG A 213 6.16 -4.23 -0.79
N PHE A 214 5.00 -4.10 -0.15
CA PHE A 214 4.88 -3.58 1.22
C PHE A 214 5.00 -4.67 2.29
N GLN A 215 5.39 -5.89 1.93
CA GLN A 215 5.59 -7.00 2.86
C GLN A 215 4.32 -7.35 3.66
N VAL A 216 3.16 -7.09 3.06
CA VAL A 216 1.85 -7.45 3.58
C VAL A 216 1.53 -8.83 3.02
N ARG A 217 1.67 -9.88 3.85
CA ARG A 217 1.68 -11.27 3.38
C ARG A 217 0.58 -12.13 3.98
N THR A 218 0.10 -13.07 3.17
CA THR A 218 -0.74 -14.17 3.62
C THR A 218 0.11 -15.17 4.40
N ALA A 219 -0.54 -16.11 5.10
CA ALA A 219 0.13 -17.18 5.84
C ALA A 219 0.96 -18.14 4.95
N ASP A 220 0.72 -18.09 3.65
CA ASP A 220 1.42 -18.87 2.61
C ASP A 220 2.44 -18.00 1.85
N GLY A 221 2.79 -16.81 2.37
CA GLY A 221 3.88 -15.97 1.88
C GLY A 221 3.61 -15.13 0.62
N HIS A 222 2.43 -15.29 0.01
CA HIS A 222 1.97 -14.42 -1.09
C HIS A 222 1.53 -13.04 -0.60
N GLY A 223 1.39 -12.07 -1.50
CA GLY A 223 0.87 -10.73 -1.15
C GLY A 223 -0.59 -10.79 -0.68
N ASP A 224 -0.88 -10.28 0.51
CA ASP A 224 -2.23 -10.21 1.05
C ASP A 224 -2.97 -8.97 0.52
N ARG A 225 -3.54 -9.13 -0.67
CA ARG A 225 -4.29 -8.08 -1.37
C ARG A 225 -5.47 -7.53 -0.56
N GLY A 226 -6.11 -8.38 0.25
CA GLY A 226 -7.28 -8.03 1.05
C GLY A 226 -6.89 -7.15 2.23
N ALA A 227 -5.84 -7.53 2.96
CA ALA A 227 -5.30 -6.71 4.04
C ALA A 227 -4.84 -5.34 3.53
N LEU A 228 -4.10 -5.27 2.41
CA LEU A 228 -3.67 -3.99 1.86
C LEU A 228 -4.85 -3.10 1.42
N GLY A 229 -5.85 -3.65 0.74
CA GLY A 229 -7.06 -2.91 0.36
C GLY A 229 -7.83 -2.39 1.58
N ASN A 230 -7.97 -3.21 2.62
CA ASN A 230 -8.53 -2.80 3.91
C ASN A 230 -7.75 -1.62 4.52
N TRP A 231 -6.41 -1.69 4.52
CA TRP A 231 -5.56 -0.64 5.07
C TRP A 231 -5.71 0.68 4.30
N LEU A 232 -5.74 0.65 2.97
CA LEU A 232 -6.00 1.85 2.17
C LEU A 232 -7.34 2.49 2.52
N ASN A 233 -8.38 1.67 2.69
CA ASN A 233 -9.71 2.13 3.10
C ASN A 233 -9.71 2.72 4.53
N ASN A 234 -8.99 2.10 5.46
CA ASN A 234 -8.82 2.60 6.84
C ASN A 234 -8.06 3.93 6.85
N LEU A 235 -6.89 4.02 6.19
CA LEU A 235 -6.09 5.24 6.12
C LEU A 235 -6.84 6.39 5.43
N ARG A 236 -7.63 6.11 4.39
CA ARG A 236 -8.57 7.08 3.80
C ARG A 236 -9.57 7.59 4.82
N ASN A 237 -10.15 6.72 5.65
CA ASN A 237 -11.08 7.13 6.70
C ASN A 237 -10.40 8.04 7.74
N VAL A 238 -9.20 7.65 8.21
CA VAL A 238 -8.39 8.46 9.14
C VAL A 238 -8.04 9.81 8.53
N ARG A 239 -7.62 9.84 7.26
CA ARG A 239 -7.33 11.08 6.53
C ARG A 239 -8.55 12.00 6.47
N ASN A 240 -9.74 11.46 6.22
CA ASN A 240 -10.97 12.25 6.20
C ASN A 240 -11.34 12.77 7.59
N ILE A 241 -11.12 11.99 8.65
CA ILE A 241 -11.29 12.46 10.04
C ILE A 241 -10.36 13.66 10.31
N CYS A 242 -9.09 13.59 9.90
CA CYS A 242 -8.15 14.69 10.04
C CYS A 242 -8.62 15.94 9.28
N ALA A 243 -8.99 15.78 7.99
CA ALA A 243 -9.43 16.87 7.13
C ALA A 243 -10.75 17.54 7.58
N HIS A 244 -11.61 16.81 8.29
CA HIS A 244 -12.85 17.35 8.87
C HIS A 244 -12.70 17.76 10.36
N TYR A 245 -11.46 17.81 10.87
CA TYR A 245 -11.14 18.17 12.24
C TYR A 245 -11.88 17.32 13.28
N GLY A 246 -12.06 16.03 12.98
CA GLY A 246 -12.69 15.06 13.86
C GLY A 246 -11.76 14.59 14.98
N ARG A 247 -12.36 14.02 16.03
CA ARG A 247 -11.62 13.53 17.21
C ARG A 247 -10.91 12.22 16.89
N LEU A 248 -9.59 12.14 17.14
CA LEU A 248 -8.82 10.90 17.02
C LEU A 248 -8.56 10.26 18.38
N TRP A 249 -8.33 11.07 19.40
CA TRP A 249 -8.13 10.63 20.78
C TRP A 249 -9.33 9.83 21.28
N ASN A 250 -9.02 8.66 21.84
CA ASN A 250 -9.98 7.68 22.35
C ASN A 250 -11.17 7.46 21.40
N ARG A 251 -10.88 7.32 20.10
CA ARG A 251 -11.84 6.90 19.08
C ARG A 251 -11.77 5.38 18.90
N ALA A 252 -12.92 4.77 18.64
CA ALA A 252 -12.99 3.49 17.96
C ALA A 252 -13.32 3.80 16.49
N PHE A 253 -12.46 3.37 15.57
CA PHE A 253 -12.66 3.60 14.14
C PHE A 253 -13.68 2.60 13.58
N ASP A 254 -14.51 3.08 12.65
CA ASP A 254 -15.59 2.28 12.05
C ASP A 254 -15.04 1.23 11.07
N VAL A 255 -13.89 1.52 10.46
CA VAL A 255 -13.17 0.60 9.59
C VAL A 255 -12.12 -0.12 10.43
N ILE A 256 -12.36 -1.41 10.72
CA ILE A 256 -11.43 -2.27 11.45
C ILE A 256 -10.26 -2.62 10.53
N ILE A 257 -9.04 -2.51 11.04
CA ILE A 257 -7.81 -2.90 10.36
C ILE A 257 -7.72 -4.42 10.32
N ASP A 258 -7.60 -4.97 9.12
CA ASP A 258 -7.36 -6.40 8.96
C ASP A 258 -5.90 -6.73 9.23
N ALA A 259 -5.66 -7.65 10.17
CA ALA A 259 -4.36 -8.30 10.31
C ALA A 259 -4.08 -9.14 9.05
N PRO A 260 -2.88 -9.04 8.44
CA PRO A 260 -2.47 -9.92 7.34
C PRO A 260 -2.48 -11.38 7.76
N GLY A 261 -2.66 -12.30 6.80
CA GLY A 261 -2.71 -13.73 7.08
C GLY A 261 -1.49 -14.25 7.86
N GLN A 262 -0.28 -13.74 7.56
CA GLN A 262 0.94 -14.09 8.28
C GLN A 262 0.87 -13.69 9.76
N ALA A 263 0.49 -12.43 10.04
CA ALA A 263 0.37 -11.89 11.39
C ALA A 263 -0.70 -12.57 12.25
N ARG A 264 -1.71 -13.20 11.63
CA ARG A 264 -2.70 -14.00 12.36
C ARG A 264 -2.17 -15.38 12.78
N LYS A 265 -1.16 -15.89 12.08
CA LYS A 265 -0.59 -17.24 12.27
C LYS A 265 0.64 -17.22 13.16
N ASP A 266 1.44 -16.17 13.07
CA ASP A 266 2.69 -16.00 13.80
C ASP A 266 2.54 -14.91 14.86
N ALA A 267 2.63 -15.30 16.13
CA ALA A 267 2.48 -14.39 17.27
C ALA A 267 3.70 -13.48 17.46
N ASP A 268 4.84 -13.84 16.89
CA ASP A 268 6.08 -13.06 16.95
C ASP A 268 6.20 -12.08 15.76
N ASP A 269 5.23 -12.09 14.84
CA ASP A 269 5.16 -11.15 13.72
C ASP A 269 4.96 -9.70 14.20
N LEU A 270 5.61 -8.75 13.54
CA LEU A 270 5.57 -7.33 13.89
C LEU A 270 4.15 -6.74 13.88
N LEU A 271 3.27 -7.32 13.07
CA LEU A 271 1.88 -6.90 12.89
C LEU A 271 0.89 -7.78 13.67
N ALA A 272 1.36 -8.78 14.43
CA ALA A 272 0.51 -9.63 15.27
C ALA A 272 -0.45 -8.85 16.20
N PRO A 273 -0.09 -7.65 16.75
CA PRO A 273 -1.03 -6.85 17.53
C PRO A 273 -2.32 -6.48 16.77
N LEU A 274 -2.30 -6.41 15.44
CA LEU A 274 -3.50 -6.14 14.63
C LEU A 274 -4.53 -7.27 14.71
N ALA A 275 -4.17 -8.48 15.16
CA ALA A 275 -5.13 -9.55 15.35
C ALA A 275 -6.06 -9.31 16.55
N ASP A 276 -5.65 -8.45 17.49
CA ASP A 276 -6.48 -8.07 18.64
C ASP A 276 -7.49 -6.96 18.26
N ARG A 277 -8.74 -7.13 18.69
CA ARG A 277 -9.80 -6.12 18.55
C ARG A 277 -9.53 -4.87 19.39
N GLY A 278 -8.78 -4.99 20.49
CA GLY A 278 -8.35 -3.85 21.30
C GLY A 278 -7.40 -2.90 20.54
N THR A 279 -6.75 -3.40 19.49
CA THR A 279 -5.77 -2.66 18.67
C THR A 279 -6.30 -2.30 17.28
N SER A 280 -6.93 -3.25 16.59
CA SER A 280 -7.32 -3.14 15.17
C SER A 280 -8.35 -2.05 14.85
N ASN A 281 -9.05 -1.50 15.83
CA ASN A 281 -9.95 -0.36 15.65
C ASN A 281 -9.52 0.89 16.42
N ARG A 282 -8.25 0.96 16.85
CA ARG A 282 -7.70 2.06 17.65
C ARG A 282 -6.53 2.74 16.94
N LEU A 283 -6.12 3.89 17.49
CA LEU A 283 -5.07 4.72 16.93
C LEU A 283 -3.73 3.97 16.84
N TYR A 284 -3.40 3.12 17.82
CA TYR A 284 -2.20 2.30 17.78
C TYR A 284 -2.13 1.43 16.52
N GLY A 285 -3.24 0.74 16.16
CA GLY A 285 -3.28 -0.06 14.93
C GLY A 285 -3.03 0.77 13.67
N VAL A 286 -3.58 2.00 13.61
CA VAL A 286 -3.35 2.94 12.51
C VAL A 286 -1.87 3.32 12.41
N LEU A 287 -1.24 3.66 13.55
CA LEU A 287 0.17 4.02 13.61
C LEU A 287 1.07 2.84 13.23
N LEU A 288 0.71 1.62 13.65
CA LEU A 288 1.45 0.40 13.32
C LEU A 288 1.44 0.14 11.80
N VAL A 289 0.27 0.26 11.17
CA VAL A 289 0.13 0.18 9.70
C VAL A 289 0.93 1.27 9.01
N MET A 290 0.83 2.53 9.47
CA MET A 290 1.56 3.66 8.88
C MET A 290 3.07 3.47 8.99
N ARG A 291 3.57 3.03 10.16
CA ARG A 291 5.00 2.72 10.36
C ARG A 291 5.45 1.62 9.40
N HIS A 292 4.71 0.51 9.32
CA HIS A 292 5.04 -0.61 8.45
C HIS A 292 5.12 -0.20 6.97
N LEU A 293 4.13 0.54 6.48
CA LEU A 293 4.13 1.03 5.09
C LEU A 293 5.28 2.00 4.84
N LEU A 294 5.56 2.93 5.77
CA LEU A 294 6.63 3.90 5.60
C LEU A 294 8.03 3.28 5.62
N LEU A 295 8.24 2.19 6.37
CA LEU A 295 9.50 1.43 6.30
C LEU A 295 9.77 0.87 4.89
N SER A 296 8.76 0.78 4.03
CA SER A 296 8.92 0.40 2.61
C SER A 296 8.85 1.59 1.63
N ILE A 297 8.42 2.78 2.07
CA ILE A 297 8.25 3.96 1.21
C ILE A 297 9.41 4.94 1.39
N ALA A 298 9.77 5.21 2.64
CA ALA A 298 10.78 6.16 3.06
C ALA A 298 11.44 5.66 4.37
N PRO A 299 12.24 4.58 4.31
CA PRO A 299 12.80 3.92 5.51
C PRO A 299 13.67 4.82 6.39
N GLU A 300 14.21 5.89 5.82
CA GLU A 300 15.00 6.90 6.52
C GLU A 300 14.17 7.84 7.40
N LYS A 301 12.84 7.88 7.22
CA LYS A 301 11.96 8.76 7.99
C LYS A 301 11.55 8.17 9.34
N GLY A 302 11.78 8.95 10.39
CA GLY A 302 11.41 8.64 11.78
C GLY A 302 10.01 9.11 12.19
N ASP A 303 9.25 9.74 11.29
CA ASP A 303 8.08 10.57 11.62
C ASP A 303 7.01 9.86 12.47
N VAL A 304 6.77 8.57 12.24
CA VAL A 304 5.79 7.80 13.04
C VAL A 304 6.33 7.51 14.45
N VAL A 305 7.63 7.27 14.59
CA VAL A 305 8.28 7.09 15.90
C VAL A 305 8.25 8.41 16.67
N ASP A 306 8.57 9.53 16.01
CA ASP A 306 8.45 10.88 16.57
C ASP A 306 7.01 11.17 17.04
N LEU A 307 6.02 10.74 16.26
CA LEU A 307 4.62 10.87 16.63
C LEU A 307 4.27 10.01 17.86
N THR A 308 4.76 8.77 17.95
CA THR A 308 4.52 7.94 19.14
C THR A 308 5.20 8.48 20.39
N ASP A 309 6.41 9.04 20.26
CA ASP A 309 7.14 9.69 21.35
C ASP A 309 6.36 10.94 21.84
N PHE A 310 5.86 11.75 20.90
CA PHE A 310 4.98 12.88 21.20
C PHE A 310 3.69 12.43 21.94
N ILE A 311 3.01 11.39 21.45
CA ILE A 311 1.79 10.88 22.09
C ILE A 311 2.09 10.44 23.52
N GLU A 312 3.20 9.74 23.75
CA GLU A 312 3.55 9.31 25.08
C GLU A 312 3.88 10.49 26.02
N GLU A 313 4.66 11.46 25.56
CA GLU A 313 4.94 12.67 26.32
C GLU A 313 3.65 13.40 26.72
N GLN A 314 2.75 13.59 25.75
CA GLN A 314 1.46 14.24 25.98
C GLN A 314 0.52 13.41 26.84
N SER A 315 0.62 12.08 26.82
CA SER A 315 -0.15 11.21 27.72
C SER A 315 0.17 11.52 29.18
N ARG A 316 1.44 11.78 29.50
CA ARG A 316 1.90 12.15 30.84
C ARG A 316 1.53 13.59 31.18
N ALA A 317 1.71 14.52 30.24
CA ALA A 317 1.44 15.94 30.45
C ALA A 317 -0.06 16.25 30.62
N VAL A 318 -0.89 15.64 29.78
CA VAL A 318 -2.34 15.84 29.79
C VAL A 318 -3.03 14.89 30.78
N GLY A 319 -2.48 13.70 31.01
CA GLY A 319 -2.99 12.76 32.02
C GLY A 319 -4.00 11.73 31.47
N PHE A 320 -3.78 11.23 30.26
CA PHE A 320 -4.55 10.10 29.70
C PHE A 320 -3.68 8.85 29.58
N GLY A 321 -4.30 7.66 29.65
CA GLY A 321 -3.57 6.39 29.53
C GLY A 321 -3.37 5.98 28.07
N MET A 322 -2.20 5.43 27.74
CA MET A 322 -1.86 4.95 26.39
C MET A 322 -2.81 3.83 25.91
N ALA A 323 -3.31 2.99 26.81
CA ALA A 323 -4.31 1.96 26.50
C ALA A 323 -5.63 2.55 25.92
N GLN A 324 -5.97 3.82 26.22
CA GLN A 324 -7.14 4.48 25.63
C GLN A 324 -6.97 4.73 24.12
N LEU A 325 -5.73 4.75 23.64
CA LEU A 325 -5.36 4.85 22.23
C LEU A 325 -5.08 3.48 21.60
N GLY A 326 -5.25 2.39 22.37
CA GLY A 326 -5.06 1.01 21.94
C GLY A 326 -3.62 0.52 21.98
N PHE A 327 -2.70 1.23 22.65
CA PHE A 327 -1.33 0.76 22.82
C PHE A 327 -1.28 -0.39 23.86
N PRO A 328 -0.72 -1.56 23.50
CA PRO A 328 -0.35 -2.60 24.47
C PRO A 328 0.64 -2.08 25.51
N ASP A 329 0.68 -2.66 26.72
CA ASP A 329 1.59 -2.19 27.79
C ASP A 329 3.07 -2.32 27.39
N ASP A 330 3.39 -3.34 26.61
CA ASP A 330 4.74 -3.69 26.14
C ASP A 330 5.01 -3.25 24.70
N TRP A 331 4.22 -2.33 24.14
CA TRP A 331 4.33 -1.93 22.72
C TRP A 331 5.75 -1.55 22.29
N ARG A 332 6.54 -0.93 23.18
CA ARG A 332 7.94 -0.56 22.95
C ARG A 332 8.92 -1.72 22.83
N SER A 333 8.52 -2.92 23.24
CA SER A 333 9.34 -4.12 23.05
C SER A 333 9.42 -4.55 21.58
N SER A 334 8.43 -4.16 20.77
CA SER A 334 8.44 -4.46 19.35
C SER A 334 9.55 -3.67 18.64
N PRO A 335 10.43 -4.32 17.86
CA PRO A 335 11.55 -3.67 17.20
C PRO A 335 11.09 -2.65 16.13
N ILE A 336 9.85 -2.72 15.65
CA ILE A 336 9.33 -1.78 14.65
C ILE A 336 9.34 -0.31 15.12
N TRP A 337 9.36 -0.09 16.44
CA TRP A 337 9.40 1.22 17.08
C TRP A 337 10.83 1.73 17.33
N ASP A 338 11.86 0.92 17.05
CA ASP A 338 13.24 1.41 17.02
C ASP A 338 13.44 2.29 15.77
N ARG A 339 14.12 3.43 15.95
CA ARG A 339 14.48 4.36 14.88
C ARG A 339 15.42 3.73 13.86
N ALA A 340 16.30 2.83 14.30
CA ALA A 340 17.24 2.13 13.44
C ALA A 340 16.63 0.90 12.74
N PHE A 341 15.40 0.52 13.10
CA PHE A 341 14.74 -0.63 12.50
C PHE A 341 14.45 -0.39 11.01
N ALA A 342 14.73 -1.40 10.20
CA ALA A 342 14.45 -1.42 8.77
C ALA A 342 13.85 -2.76 8.37
N LEU A 343 12.89 -2.72 7.44
CA LEU A 343 12.43 -3.94 6.79
C LEU A 343 13.46 -4.41 5.75
N GLY A 344 13.40 -5.70 5.40
CA GLY A 344 14.22 -6.25 4.32
C GLY A 344 13.94 -5.51 3.00
N ARG A 345 15.00 -5.09 2.29
CA ARG A 345 14.88 -4.34 1.04
C ARG A 345 14.50 -5.21 -0.17
N SER A 346 14.80 -6.50 -0.10
CA SER A 346 14.64 -7.45 -1.21
C SER A 346 13.22 -7.46 -1.82
N PRO A 347 12.11 -7.50 -1.06
CA PRO A 347 10.77 -7.43 -1.64
C PRO A 347 10.50 -6.14 -2.42
N MET A 348 11.02 -5.00 -1.96
CA MET A 348 10.85 -3.71 -2.63
C MET A 348 11.63 -3.66 -3.95
N VAL A 349 12.87 -4.17 -3.93
CA VAL A 349 13.71 -4.31 -5.12
C VAL A 349 13.04 -5.23 -6.12
N ALA A 350 12.65 -6.44 -5.70
CA ALA A 350 11.96 -7.41 -6.55
C ALA A 350 10.71 -6.82 -7.21
N ALA A 351 9.82 -6.17 -6.44
CA ALA A 351 8.65 -5.51 -6.99
C ALA A 351 9.01 -4.42 -8.02
N SER A 352 10.10 -3.68 -7.78
CA SER A 352 10.61 -2.69 -8.73
C SER A 352 11.15 -3.34 -10.02
N LEU A 353 11.74 -4.53 -9.95
CA LEU A 353 12.16 -5.28 -11.14
C LEU A 353 10.95 -5.71 -11.98
N LEU A 354 9.86 -6.14 -11.31
CA LEU A 354 8.60 -6.45 -11.99
C LEU A 354 7.94 -5.22 -12.63
N ASP A 355 8.31 -4.01 -12.18
CA ASP A 355 7.90 -2.74 -12.77
C ASP A 355 8.80 -2.31 -13.94
N ARG A 356 9.91 -3.01 -14.22
CA ARG A 356 10.88 -2.66 -15.27
C ARG A 356 10.83 -3.57 -16.49
N ALA A 357 10.42 -4.82 -16.32
CA ALA A 357 10.34 -5.79 -17.40
C ALA A 357 8.99 -6.50 -17.39
N GLU A 358 8.43 -6.78 -18.57
CA GLU A 358 7.33 -7.73 -18.66
C GLU A 358 7.79 -9.07 -18.10
N CYS A 359 7.05 -9.60 -17.14
CA CYS A 359 7.43 -10.81 -16.42
C CYS A 359 6.31 -11.84 -16.48
N MET A 360 6.69 -13.09 -16.69
CA MET A 360 5.80 -14.24 -16.62
C MET A 360 5.94 -14.92 -15.25
N THR A 361 4.83 -15.42 -14.72
CA THR A 361 4.85 -16.34 -13.58
C THR A 361 5.51 -17.66 -13.97
N ALA A 362 5.92 -18.46 -12.97
CA ALA A 362 6.44 -19.80 -13.22
C ALA A 362 5.49 -20.71 -14.01
N ALA A 363 4.18 -20.48 -13.96
CA ALA A 363 3.22 -21.24 -14.74
C ALA A 363 3.24 -20.82 -16.22
N GLU A 364 3.22 -19.52 -16.49
CA GLU A 364 3.28 -18.94 -17.83
C GLU A 364 4.61 -19.24 -18.52
N THR A 365 5.73 -19.09 -17.82
CA THR A 365 7.05 -19.45 -18.35
C THR A 365 7.13 -20.92 -18.74
N ARG A 366 6.58 -21.83 -17.94
CA ARG A 366 6.55 -23.26 -18.34
C ARG A 366 5.69 -23.47 -19.58
N ALA A 367 4.55 -22.78 -19.68
CA ALA A 367 3.67 -22.90 -20.83
C ALA A 367 4.32 -22.36 -22.11
N SER A 368 5.14 -21.31 -22.02
CA SER A 368 5.85 -20.75 -23.17
C SER A 368 7.01 -21.62 -23.67
N LEU A 369 7.52 -22.57 -22.89
CA LEU A 369 8.59 -23.49 -23.29
C LEU A 369 8.11 -24.61 -24.25
N THR A 370 7.67 -24.24 -25.45
CA THR A 370 7.11 -25.18 -26.42
C THR A 370 8.12 -26.13 -27.05
N GLU A 371 9.43 -25.86 -26.99
CA GLU A 371 10.48 -26.77 -27.50
C GLU A 371 10.83 -27.91 -26.53
N ALA A 372 10.30 -27.91 -25.31
CA ALA A 372 10.65 -28.93 -24.32
C ALA A 372 10.38 -30.37 -24.81
N GLU A 373 11.44 -31.16 -24.97
CA GLU A 373 11.36 -32.53 -25.48
C GLU A 373 10.78 -33.50 -24.46
N VAL A 374 9.86 -34.35 -24.90
CA VAL A 374 9.30 -35.39 -24.05
C VAL A 374 10.12 -36.66 -24.26
N ILE A 375 10.80 -37.12 -23.20
CA ILE A 375 11.54 -38.39 -23.24
C ILE A 375 10.61 -39.50 -23.75
N GLU A 376 10.98 -40.12 -24.86
CA GLU A 376 10.20 -41.19 -25.47
C GLU A 376 10.20 -42.42 -24.56
N SER A 377 9.02 -42.99 -24.36
CA SER A 377 8.86 -44.31 -23.76
C SER A 377 8.23 -45.20 -24.82
N GLU A 378 8.66 -46.45 -24.96
CA GLU A 378 8.22 -47.44 -25.98
C GLU A 378 6.68 -47.70 -26.04
N ARG A 379 5.87 -47.04 -25.21
CA ARG A 379 4.40 -47.17 -25.17
C ARG A 379 3.71 -45.99 -25.83
N THR A 380 2.72 -46.29 -26.67
CA THR A 380 1.79 -45.32 -27.26
C THR A 380 1.03 -44.57 -26.15
N ARG A 381 1.11 -43.23 -26.17
CA ARG A 381 0.45 -42.36 -25.18
C ARG A 381 -0.92 -41.92 -25.68
N THR A 382 -1.91 -41.86 -24.79
CA THR A 382 -3.17 -41.17 -25.07
C THR A 382 -2.96 -39.65 -25.15
N PRO A 383 -3.88 -38.86 -25.75
CA PRO A 383 -3.74 -37.40 -25.82
C PRO A 383 -3.57 -36.73 -24.44
N ALA A 384 -4.29 -37.20 -23.42
CA ALA A 384 -4.15 -36.71 -22.05
C ALA A 384 -2.78 -37.05 -21.44
N GLN A 385 -2.25 -38.25 -21.71
CA GLN A 385 -0.91 -38.66 -21.28
C GLN A 385 0.18 -37.86 -21.99
N ALA A 386 0.02 -37.58 -23.29
CA ALA A 386 0.93 -36.74 -24.05
C ALA A 386 0.96 -35.30 -23.51
N ALA A 387 -0.21 -34.70 -23.22
CA ALA A 387 -0.29 -33.37 -22.62
C ALA A 387 0.36 -33.30 -21.23
N ARG A 388 0.15 -34.33 -20.38
CA ARG A 388 0.81 -34.42 -19.06
C ARG A 388 2.33 -34.58 -19.19
N ALA A 389 2.79 -35.38 -20.14
CA ALA A 389 4.21 -35.58 -20.40
C ALA A 389 4.87 -34.30 -20.92
N LYS A 390 4.19 -33.53 -21.79
CA LYS A 390 4.65 -32.21 -22.24
C LYS A 390 4.81 -31.22 -21.08
N LYS A 391 3.81 -31.12 -20.19
CA LYS A 391 3.90 -30.29 -18.97
C LYS A 391 5.06 -30.71 -18.06
N ALA A 392 5.34 -32.00 -17.96
CA ALA A 392 6.47 -32.51 -17.19
C ALA A 392 7.82 -32.14 -17.83
N ALA A 393 7.95 -32.27 -19.15
CA ALA A 393 9.12 -31.82 -19.91
C ALA A 393 9.39 -30.32 -19.73
N GLN A 394 8.35 -29.48 -19.87
CA GLN A 394 8.43 -28.03 -19.65
C GLN A 394 8.92 -27.68 -18.24
N ARG A 395 8.38 -28.36 -17.22
CA ARG A 395 8.83 -28.18 -15.83
C ARG A 395 10.29 -28.60 -15.65
N SER A 396 10.70 -29.68 -16.30
CA SER A 396 12.09 -30.17 -16.24
C SER A 396 13.04 -29.19 -16.91
N LEU A 397 12.67 -28.66 -18.08
CA LEU A 397 13.49 -27.71 -18.83
C LEU A 397 13.73 -26.41 -18.04
N LEU A 398 12.68 -25.82 -17.47
CA LEU A 398 12.85 -24.63 -16.62
C LEU A 398 13.73 -24.93 -15.38
N ARG A 399 13.60 -26.11 -14.77
CA ARG A 399 14.47 -26.52 -13.67
C ARG A 399 15.93 -26.64 -14.11
N THR A 400 16.19 -27.15 -15.31
CA THR A 400 17.54 -27.21 -15.88
C THR A 400 18.11 -25.80 -16.05
N TYR A 401 17.33 -24.87 -16.61
CA TYR A 401 17.76 -23.49 -16.76
C TYR A 401 18.12 -22.83 -15.42
N LEU A 402 17.28 -23.02 -14.40
CA LEU A 402 17.53 -22.53 -13.04
C LEU A 402 18.79 -23.15 -12.43
N LYS A 403 18.96 -24.47 -12.57
CA LYS A 403 20.14 -25.20 -12.07
C LYS A 403 21.44 -24.67 -12.66
N HIS A 404 21.42 -24.30 -13.94
CA HIS A 404 22.59 -23.75 -14.64
C HIS A 404 22.72 -22.23 -14.52
N ARG A 405 21.84 -21.56 -13.77
CA ARG A 405 21.83 -20.09 -13.56
C ARG A 405 21.83 -19.29 -14.87
N VAL A 406 21.16 -19.81 -15.90
CA VAL A 406 21.05 -19.13 -17.21
C VAL A 406 19.83 -18.20 -17.30
N VAL A 407 18.93 -18.24 -16.32
CA VAL A 407 17.69 -17.45 -16.27
C VAL A 407 17.72 -16.48 -15.09
N ILE A 408 17.30 -15.24 -15.36
CA ILE A 408 16.96 -14.23 -14.36
C ILE A 408 15.63 -14.64 -13.72
N GLU A 409 15.66 -14.92 -12.42
CA GLU A 409 14.50 -15.18 -11.57
C GLU A 409 14.32 -14.01 -10.61
N VAL A 410 13.10 -13.48 -10.51
CA VAL A 410 12.70 -12.47 -9.53
C VAL A 410 11.72 -13.12 -8.56
N GLU A 411 12.08 -13.18 -7.29
CA GLU A 411 11.24 -13.72 -6.23
C GLU A 411 10.60 -12.60 -5.43
N LEU A 412 9.27 -12.62 -5.32
CA LEU A 412 8.50 -11.65 -4.54
C LEU A 412 7.51 -12.39 -3.63
N GLY A 413 7.93 -12.60 -2.38
CA GLY A 413 7.27 -13.58 -1.52
C GLY A 413 7.49 -15.00 -2.04
N GLU A 414 6.46 -15.83 -1.97
CA GLU A 414 6.53 -17.20 -2.51
C GLU A 414 6.28 -17.26 -4.03
N THR A 415 6.05 -16.11 -4.68
CA THR A 415 5.79 -16.04 -6.12
C THR A 415 7.09 -15.77 -6.89
N LYS A 416 7.37 -16.62 -7.89
CA LYS A 416 8.53 -16.50 -8.79
C LYS A 416 8.11 -15.98 -10.15
N PHE A 417 8.86 -15.00 -10.63
CA PHE A 417 8.65 -14.31 -11.89
C PHE A 417 9.91 -14.37 -12.76
N TYR A 418 9.70 -14.37 -14.07
CA TYR A 418 10.77 -14.47 -15.07
C TYR A 418 10.56 -13.40 -16.14
N PRO A 419 11.50 -12.46 -16.32
CA PRO A 419 11.44 -11.50 -17.42
C PRO A 419 11.25 -12.20 -18.77
N ALA A 420 10.24 -11.76 -19.53
CA ALA A 420 9.75 -12.47 -20.70
C ALA A 420 10.74 -12.44 -21.87
N PHE A 421 11.52 -11.36 -22.01
CA PHE A 421 12.49 -11.16 -23.09
C PHE A 421 13.57 -12.26 -23.18
N GLN A 422 13.76 -13.04 -22.11
CA GLN A 422 14.73 -14.14 -22.07
C GLN A 422 14.31 -15.34 -22.93
N PHE A 423 13.03 -15.42 -23.30
CA PHE A 423 12.47 -16.56 -24.00
C PHE A 423 12.01 -16.15 -25.41
N ARG A 424 12.41 -16.93 -26.41
CA ARG A 424 12.05 -16.76 -27.82
C ARG A 424 11.84 -18.13 -28.45
N ASP A 425 10.86 -18.24 -29.35
CA ASP A 425 10.57 -19.46 -30.12
C ASP A 425 10.42 -20.75 -29.29
N GLY A 426 9.95 -20.64 -28.04
CA GLY A 426 9.68 -21.80 -27.21
C GLY A 426 10.83 -22.29 -26.32
N ARG A 427 11.94 -21.53 -26.26
CA ARG A 427 13.10 -21.82 -25.42
C ARG A 427 13.77 -20.53 -24.91
N ILE A 428 14.85 -20.66 -24.15
CA ILE A 428 15.69 -19.52 -23.78
C ILE A 428 16.54 -19.10 -24.98
N VAL A 429 16.85 -17.80 -25.10
CA VAL A 429 17.80 -17.29 -26.09
C VAL A 429 19.22 -17.75 -25.73
N ASP A 430 19.92 -18.43 -26.64
CA ASP A 430 21.16 -19.15 -26.33
C ASP A 430 22.31 -18.17 -25.97
N ALA A 431 22.46 -17.08 -26.73
CA ALA A 431 23.46 -16.05 -26.42
C ALA A 431 23.22 -15.37 -25.06
N LEU A 432 21.95 -15.14 -24.70
CA LEU A 432 21.56 -14.57 -23.41
C LEU A 432 21.84 -15.55 -22.26
N ALA A 433 21.58 -16.84 -22.48
CA ALA A 433 21.79 -17.89 -21.49
C ALA A 433 23.27 -17.96 -21.05
N GLU A 434 24.21 -17.93 -22.01
CA GLU A 434 25.64 -17.96 -21.69
C GLU A 434 26.10 -16.69 -20.97
N ILE A 435 25.65 -15.50 -21.40
CA ILE A 435 25.96 -14.24 -20.70
C ILE A 435 25.43 -14.26 -19.26
N ASN A 436 24.17 -14.63 -19.06
CA ASN A 436 23.59 -14.70 -17.72
C ASN A 436 24.36 -15.65 -16.81
N LYS A 437 24.74 -16.82 -17.33
CA LYS A 437 25.52 -17.82 -16.58
C LYS A 437 26.91 -17.31 -16.23
N GLU A 438 27.60 -16.65 -17.15
CA GLU A 438 28.91 -16.04 -16.91
C GLU A 438 28.81 -14.97 -15.82
N LEU A 439 27.93 -13.98 -16.00
CA LEU A 439 27.75 -12.87 -15.07
C LEU A 439 27.25 -13.36 -13.71
N ALA A 440 26.25 -14.23 -13.65
CA ALA A 440 25.73 -14.77 -12.39
C ALA A 440 26.74 -15.68 -11.66
N SER A 441 27.69 -16.29 -12.37
CA SER A 441 28.77 -17.05 -11.74
C SER A 441 29.80 -16.14 -11.07
N SER A 442 29.95 -14.90 -11.56
CA SER A 442 30.83 -13.90 -10.96
C SER A 442 30.30 -13.33 -9.64
N CYS A 443 28.98 -13.36 -9.41
CA CYS A 443 28.33 -12.71 -8.27
C CYS A 443 28.51 -13.38 -6.89
N GLY A 444 29.23 -14.51 -6.78
CA GLY A 444 29.47 -15.17 -5.49
C GLY A 444 28.19 -15.44 -4.67
N GLY A 445 28.30 -15.49 -3.33
CA GLY A 445 27.19 -15.72 -2.40
C GLY A 445 26.19 -14.57 -2.26
N SER A 446 26.09 -13.69 -3.25
CA SER A 446 25.15 -12.55 -3.27
C SER A 446 23.70 -13.02 -3.23
N GLU A 447 22.82 -12.14 -2.71
CA GLU A 447 21.39 -12.40 -2.67
C GLU A 447 20.80 -12.49 -4.10
N THR A 448 19.92 -13.48 -4.33
CA THR A 448 19.29 -13.73 -5.63
C THR A 448 18.64 -12.48 -6.24
N THR A 449 17.95 -11.66 -5.43
CA THR A 449 17.29 -10.43 -5.87
C THR A 449 18.28 -9.38 -6.37
N GLU A 450 19.44 -9.25 -5.72
CA GLU A 450 20.49 -8.31 -6.13
C GLU A 450 21.18 -8.77 -7.42
N VAL A 451 21.38 -10.08 -7.57
CA VAL A 451 21.87 -10.66 -8.84
C VAL A 451 20.87 -10.41 -9.97
N ALA A 452 19.58 -10.62 -9.72
CA ALA A 452 18.55 -10.36 -10.72
C ALA A 452 18.48 -8.87 -11.11
N ARG A 453 18.62 -7.97 -10.13
CA ARG A 453 18.71 -6.52 -10.38
C ARG A 453 19.93 -6.19 -11.23
N ALA A 454 21.12 -6.67 -10.86
CA ALA A 454 22.36 -6.40 -11.60
C ALA A 454 22.28 -6.91 -13.05
N LEU A 455 21.71 -8.09 -13.28
CA LEU A 455 21.50 -8.64 -14.61
C LEU A 455 20.53 -7.76 -15.42
N LEU A 456 19.40 -7.36 -14.84
CA LEU A 456 18.45 -6.48 -15.52
C LEU A 456 19.03 -5.09 -15.80
N ASP A 457 19.81 -4.52 -14.86
CA ASP A 457 20.54 -3.27 -15.06
C ASP A 457 21.48 -3.39 -16.25
N TRP A 458 22.30 -4.45 -16.30
CA TRP A 458 23.22 -4.67 -17.41
C TRP A 458 22.50 -4.84 -18.75
N TRP A 459 21.44 -5.65 -18.81
CA TRP A 459 20.69 -5.88 -20.04
C TRP A 459 19.99 -4.62 -20.57
N GLN A 460 19.52 -3.74 -19.69
CA GLN A 460 18.67 -2.60 -20.05
C GLN A 460 19.40 -1.26 -20.11
N THR A 461 20.63 -1.16 -19.62
CA THR A 461 21.38 0.11 -19.60
C THR A 461 22.07 0.33 -20.95
N PRO A 462 21.82 1.47 -21.64
CA PRO A 462 22.55 1.82 -22.84
C PRO A 462 24.06 1.95 -22.60
N HIS A 463 24.86 1.46 -23.55
CA HIS A 463 26.32 1.47 -23.43
C HIS A 463 26.98 2.08 -24.68
N PRO A 464 27.92 3.04 -24.54
CA PRO A 464 28.50 3.77 -25.67
C PRO A 464 29.44 2.93 -26.53
N GLU A 465 29.96 1.81 -26.00
CA GLU A 465 30.80 0.88 -26.78
C GLU A 465 29.99 -0.04 -27.70
N LEU A 466 28.66 -0.12 -27.54
CA LEU A 466 27.82 -0.91 -28.43
C LEU A 466 27.50 -0.17 -29.73
N PRO A 467 27.26 -0.88 -30.84
CA PRO A 467 26.81 -0.25 -32.08
C PRO A 467 25.59 0.65 -31.86
N GLN A 468 25.72 1.94 -32.18
CA GLN A 468 24.68 2.94 -31.93
C GLN A 468 23.44 2.73 -32.81
N ASN A 469 22.29 3.23 -32.36
CA ASN A 469 21.06 3.31 -33.14
C ASN A 469 21.24 4.16 -34.40
N SER A 470 20.30 4.03 -35.35
CA SER A 470 20.31 4.82 -36.58
C SER A 470 20.25 6.35 -36.36
N ASP A 471 19.77 6.78 -35.19
CA ASP A 471 19.70 8.18 -34.78
C ASP A 471 20.92 8.65 -33.96
N GLY A 472 21.93 7.78 -33.77
CA GLY A 472 23.15 8.07 -33.01
C GLY A 472 23.02 7.90 -31.50
N SER A 473 21.89 7.40 -30.99
CA SER A 473 21.75 7.09 -29.56
C SER A 473 22.43 5.76 -29.18
N ASP A 474 22.94 5.68 -27.95
CA ASP A 474 23.53 4.45 -27.41
C ASP A 474 22.46 3.36 -27.25
N ARG A 475 22.86 2.10 -27.47
CA ARG A 475 21.96 0.93 -27.33
C ARG A 475 22.24 0.17 -26.04
N SER A 476 21.22 -0.43 -25.45
CA SER A 476 21.42 -1.45 -24.42
C SER A 476 21.76 -2.81 -25.03
N PRO A 477 22.38 -3.75 -24.27
CA PRO A 477 22.55 -5.12 -24.73
C PRO A 477 21.24 -5.78 -25.17
N LEU A 478 20.12 -5.48 -24.50
CA LEU A 478 18.81 -6.00 -24.87
C LEU A 478 18.32 -5.44 -26.22
N ASP A 479 18.50 -4.13 -26.46
CA ASP A 479 18.14 -3.52 -27.75
C ASP A 479 18.95 -4.13 -28.89
N LEU A 480 20.26 -4.34 -28.65
CA LEU A 480 21.12 -4.99 -29.64
C LEU A 480 20.64 -6.42 -29.93
N LEU A 481 20.41 -7.24 -28.89
CA LEU A 481 19.90 -8.62 -29.01
C LEU A 481 18.57 -8.72 -29.78
N ASN A 482 17.73 -7.68 -29.70
CA ASN A 482 16.46 -7.62 -30.43
C ASN A 482 16.60 -7.11 -31.88
N SER A 483 17.73 -6.49 -32.22
CA SER A 483 17.95 -5.86 -33.53
C SER A 483 18.81 -6.66 -34.51
N VAL A 484 19.59 -7.64 -34.02
CA VAL A 484 20.52 -8.44 -34.84
C VAL A 484 20.35 -9.93 -34.57
N THR A 485 20.99 -10.78 -35.39
CA THR A 485 21.04 -12.22 -35.13
C THR A 485 21.86 -12.55 -33.89
N GLU A 486 21.62 -13.68 -33.23
CA GLU A 486 22.38 -14.08 -32.03
C GLU A 486 23.90 -14.17 -32.29
N LYS A 487 24.29 -14.55 -33.51
CA LYS A 487 25.70 -14.61 -33.92
C LYS A 487 26.34 -13.22 -34.01
N GLU A 488 25.63 -12.26 -34.59
CA GLU A 488 26.09 -10.86 -34.69
C GLU A 488 26.13 -10.21 -33.31
N PHE A 489 25.13 -10.48 -32.47
CA PHE A 489 25.11 -10.04 -31.08
C PHE A 489 26.31 -10.56 -30.31
N ALA A 490 26.58 -11.87 -30.35
CA ALA A 490 27.70 -12.48 -29.65
C ALA A 490 29.05 -11.87 -30.09
N ALA A 491 29.25 -11.67 -31.40
CA ALA A 491 30.45 -11.02 -31.93
C ALA A 491 30.60 -9.58 -31.40
N ALA A 492 29.53 -8.78 -31.39
CA ALA A 492 29.58 -7.41 -30.90
C ALA A 492 29.88 -7.33 -29.38
N ILE A 493 29.34 -8.25 -28.58
CA ILE A 493 29.63 -8.29 -27.14
C ILE A 493 31.07 -8.78 -26.88
N ASP A 494 31.63 -9.66 -27.70
CA ASP A 494 33.02 -10.14 -27.58
C ASP A 494 34.06 -9.12 -28.04
N GLU A 495 33.72 -8.27 -29.01
CA GLU A 495 34.57 -7.18 -29.50
C GLU A 495 34.60 -5.95 -28.58
N THR A 496 33.72 -5.90 -27.57
CA THR A 496 33.56 -4.75 -26.65
C THR A 496 33.85 -5.15 -25.20
N ASP A 497 34.13 -4.16 -24.33
CA ASP A 497 34.40 -4.41 -22.90
C ASP A 497 33.14 -4.22 -22.04
N VAL A 498 31.96 -4.25 -22.67
CA VAL A 498 30.64 -4.00 -22.06
C VAL A 498 30.37 -4.92 -20.87
N ARG A 499 30.95 -6.12 -20.86
CA ARG A 499 30.85 -7.05 -19.72
C ARG A 499 31.43 -6.48 -18.42
N ARG A 500 32.47 -5.63 -18.47
CA ARG A 500 33.06 -4.98 -17.27
C ARG A 500 32.16 -3.94 -16.63
N SER A 501 31.11 -3.50 -17.32
CA SER A 501 30.10 -2.60 -16.74
C SER A 501 29.19 -3.31 -15.73
N PHE A 502 29.15 -4.66 -15.74
CA PHE A 502 28.38 -5.45 -14.80
C PHE A 502 28.91 -5.29 -13.37
N ALA A 503 28.02 -4.99 -12.43
CA ALA A 503 28.35 -4.88 -11.01
C ALA A 503 27.12 -5.21 -10.15
N VAL A 504 27.33 -5.97 -9.07
CA VAL A 504 26.33 -6.14 -8.00
C VAL A 504 26.54 -5.01 -6.97
N SER A 505 25.46 -4.40 -6.48
CA SER A 505 25.60 -3.32 -5.48
C SER A 505 26.22 -3.87 -4.19
N GLY A 506 27.35 -3.31 -3.78
CA GLY A 506 28.15 -3.77 -2.64
C GLY A 506 29.61 -4.10 -2.99
N GLU A 507 29.98 -4.16 -4.27
CA GLU A 507 31.35 -4.44 -4.75
C GLU A 507 32.06 -3.22 -5.38
N ARG A 508 31.69 -1.99 -5.01
CA ARG A 508 32.47 -0.78 -5.34
C ARG A 508 32.78 0.07 -4.13
#